data_AF-A0A1A9WBA2-F1
#
_entry.id   AF-A0A1A9WBA2-F1
#
_cell.length_a   1.000
_cell.length_b   1.000
_cell.length_c   1.000
_cell.angle_alpha   90.00
_cell.angle_beta   90.00
_cell.angle_gamma   90.00
#
_symmetry.space_group_name_H-M   'P 1'
#
loop_
_entity.id
_entity.type
_entity.pdbx_description
1 polymer ?
#
loop_
_entity_poly.entity_id
_entity_poly.type
_entity_poly.pdbx_seq_one_letter_code
_entity_poly.pdbx_strand_id
1 'polypeptide(L)'
;MSTVDKEELVQKAKLAEQSERYDDMAQAMKSVTETGVELSNEERNLLSVAYKNVVGARRSSWRVISSIEQKTEASARKQQLAREYRERVEKELREICYEVLRFK
;
A
#
# COMPACT_ATOMS: atom_id res chain seq x y z
N MET A 1 -21.28 13.48 -10.68
CA MET A 1 -20.38 13.22 -9.54
C MET A 1 -19.64 14.51 -9.28
N SER A 2 -19.90 15.11 -8.12
CA SER A 2 -19.59 16.49 -7.79
C SER A 2 -18.16 16.64 -7.26
N THR A 3 -17.56 17.82 -7.46
CA THR A 3 -16.26 18.20 -6.88
C THR A 3 -16.18 17.93 -5.37
N VAL A 4 -17.32 18.06 -4.68
CA VAL A 4 -17.53 17.77 -3.26
C VAL A 4 -17.03 16.38 -2.84
N ASP A 5 -17.20 15.36 -3.70
CA ASP A 5 -16.75 13.99 -3.39
C ASP A 5 -15.22 13.88 -3.41
N LYS A 6 -14.55 14.66 -4.28
CA LYS A 6 -13.08 14.69 -4.39
C LYS A 6 -12.46 15.39 -3.19
N GLU A 7 -12.99 16.54 -2.79
CA GLU A 7 -12.50 17.30 -1.64
C GLU A 7 -12.63 16.49 -0.32
N GLU A 8 -13.74 15.76 -0.13
CA GLU A 8 -13.93 14.90 1.04
C GLU A 8 -12.90 13.77 1.08
N LEU A 9 -12.63 13.12 -0.06
CA LEU A 9 -11.63 12.06 -0.16
C LEU A 9 -10.21 12.56 0.13
N VAL A 10 -9.85 13.74 -0.39
CA VAL A 10 -8.56 14.39 -0.10
C VAL A 10 -8.45 14.74 1.39
N GLN A 11 -9.53 15.24 2.00
CA GLN A 11 -9.53 15.53 3.43
C GLN A 11 -9.37 14.26 4.28
N LYS A 12 -10.02 13.15 3.90
CA LYS A 12 -9.81 11.83 4.54
C LYS A 12 -8.37 11.37 4.41
N ALA A 13 -7.75 11.52 3.24
CA ALA A 13 -6.34 11.16 3.03
C ALA A 13 -5.40 11.96 3.95
N LYS A 14 -5.64 13.26 4.13
CA LYS A 14 -4.87 14.11 5.06
C LYS A 14 -5.02 13.68 6.52
N LEU A 15 -6.21 13.29 6.94
CA LEU A 15 -6.44 12.75 8.30
C LEU A 15 -5.74 11.39 8.49
N ALA A 16 -5.78 10.54 7.46
CA ALA A 16 -5.08 9.27 7.46
C ALA A 16 -3.55 9.44 7.52
N GLU A 17 -3.00 10.43 6.80
CA GLU A 17 -1.58 10.80 6.88
C GLU A 17 -1.17 11.20 8.30
N GLN A 18 -1.95 12.08 8.95
CA GLN A 18 -1.67 12.55 10.32
C GLN A 18 -1.75 11.44 11.38
N SER A 19 -2.45 10.36 11.09
CA SER A 19 -2.57 9.19 11.96
C SER A 19 -1.72 8.01 11.51
N GLU A 20 -0.82 8.21 10.53
CA GLU A 20 0.05 7.19 9.94
C GLU A 20 -0.70 5.96 9.38
N ARG A 21 -1.99 6.12 9.06
CA ARG A 21 -2.83 5.09 8.44
C ARG A 21 -2.67 5.10 6.92
N TYR A 22 -1.48 4.75 6.45
CA TYR A 22 -1.15 4.86 5.02
C TYR A 22 -1.96 3.94 4.10
N ASP A 23 -2.46 2.81 4.60
CA ASP A 23 -3.39 1.95 3.85
C ASP A 23 -4.72 2.67 3.57
N ASP A 24 -5.31 3.31 4.59
CA ASP A 24 -6.51 4.13 4.45
C ASP A 24 -6.26 5.34 3.53
N MET A 25 -5.08 5.97 3.68
CA MET A 25 -4.66 7.08 2.82
C MET A 25 -4.58 6.64 1.36
N ALA A 26 -4.01 5.46 1.08
CA ALA A 26 -3.89 4.93 -0.27
C ALA A 26 -5.27 4.62 -0.87
N GLN A 27 -6.18 4.04 -0.10
CA GLN A 27 -7.55 3.78 -0.54
C GLN A 27 -8.33 5.07 -0.86
N ALA A 28 -8.19 6.09 -0.02
CA ALA A 28 -8.81 7.39 -0.26
C ALA A 28 -8.25 8.03 -1.54
N MET A 29 -6.93 8.07 -1.69
CA MET A 29 -6.28 8.66 -2.86
C MET A 29 -6.52 7.87 -4.15
N LYS A 30 -6.68 6.55 -4.09
CA LYS A 30 -7.16 5.73 -5.21
C LYS A 30 -8.55 6.17 -5.65
N SER A 31 -9.46 6.37 -4.70
CA SER A 31 -10.81 6.84 -5.02
C SER A 31 -10.79 8.23 -5.68
N VAL A 32 -9.83 9.09 -5.29
CA VAL A 32 -9.59 10.38 -5.95
C VAL A 32 -9.16 10.18 -7.41
N THR A 33 -8.26 9.24 -7.71
CA THR A 33 -7.83 8.97 -9.10
C THR A 33 -8.96 8.39 -9.96
N GLU A 34 -9.86 7.60 -9.36
CA GLU A 34 -11.02 7.03 -10.04
C GLU A 34 -12.12 8.06 -10.37
N THR A 35 -12.06 9.27 -9.79
CA THR A 35 -12.99 10.37 -10.17
C THR A 35 -12.77 10.86 -11.61
N GLY A 36 -11.63 10.55 -12.22
CA GLY A 36 -11.26 10.98 -13.57
C GLY A 36 -10.90 12.46 -13.70
N VAL A 37 -10.89 13.21 -12.58
CA VAL A 37 -10.44 14.60 -12.53
C VAL A 37 -8.92 14.63 -12.38
N GLU A 38 -8.26 15.50 -13.13
CA GLU A 38 -6.81 15.66 -13.02
C GLU A 38 -6.39 16.00 -11.58
N LEU A 39 -5.31 15.36 -11.13
CA LEU A 39 -4.74 15.60 -9.81
C LEU A 39 -3.93 16.90 -9.80
N SER A 40 -4.14 17.71 -8.77
CA SER A 40 -3.26 18.84 -8.45
C SER A 40 -1.89 18.34 -7.97
N ASN A 41 -0.91 19.24 -7.91
CA ASN A 41 0.42 18.88 -7.39
C ASN A 41 0.37 18.38 -5.94
N GLU A 42 -0.51 18.96 -5.11
CA GLU A 42 -0.70 18.51 -3.72
C GLU A 42 -1.30 17.10 -3.67
N GLU A 43 -2.30 16.82 -4.50
CA GLU A 43 -2.95 15.51 -4.57
C GLU A 43 -1.99 14.43 -5.11
N ARG A 44 -1.17 14.75 -6.12
CA ARG A 44 -0.10 13.86 -6.61
C ARG A 44 0.93 13.56 -5.52
N ASN A 45 1.26 14.55 -4.70
CA ASN A 45 2.15 14.34 -3.56
C ASN A 45 1.51 13.41 -2.52
N LEU A 46 0.24 13.64 -2.14
CA LEU A 46 -0.48 12.77 -1.22
C LEU A 46 -0.55 11.33 -1.74
N LEU A 47 -0.86 11.13 -3.01
CA LEU A 47 -0.85 9.81 -3.66
C LEU A 47 0.53 9.15 -3.54
N SER A 48 1.60 9.91 -3.82
CA SER A 48 2.97 9.41 -3.74
C SER A 48 3.37 9.03 -2.32
N VAL A 49 3.02 9.86 -1.33
CA VAL A 49 3.30 9.60 0.09
C VAL A 49 2.57 8.34 0.56
N ALA A 50 1.30 8.20 0.22
CA ALA A 50 0.49 7.04 0.60
C ALA A 50 1.11 5.73 0.09
N TYR A 51 1.31 5.62 -1.22
CA TYR A 51 1.80 4.37 -1.83
C TYR A 51 3.26 4.09 -1.50
N LYS A 52 4.12 5.12 -1.36
CA LYS A 52 5.51 4.94 -0.90
C LYS A 52 5.56 4.27 0.47
N ASN A 53 4.72 4.71 1.40
CA ASN A 53 4.68 4.15 2.75
C ASN A 53 4.08 2.75 2.76
N VAL A 54 2.96 2.51 2.08
CA VAL A 54 2.34 1.18 1.99
C VAL A 54 3.30 0.16 1.38
N VAL A 55 3.90 0.47 0.22
CA VAL A 55 4.90 -0.39 -0.44
C VAL A 55 6.14 -0.58 0.44
N GLY A 56 6.61 0.49 1.09
CA GLY A 56 7.74 0.44 2.01
C GLY A 56 7.52 -0.54 3.16
N ALA A 57 6.35 -0.48 3.80
CA ALA A 57 5.97 -1.39 4.88
C ALA A 57 5.92 -2.85 4.40
N ARG A 58 5.29 -3.14 3.25
CA ARG A 58 5.21 -4.50 2.69
C ARG A 58 6.58 -5.05 2.30
N ARG A 59 7.44 -4.23 1.69
CA ARG A 59 8.84 -4.59 1.38
C ARG A 59 9.64 -4.90 2.64
N SER A 60 9.46 -4.10 3.71
CA SER A 60 10.13 -4.35 4.98
C SER A 60 9.69 -5.68 5.60
N SER A 61 8.37 -5.91 5.66
CA SER A 61 7.78 -7.16 6.12
C SER A 61 8.30 -8.36 5.32
N TRP A 62 8.28 -8.28 3.99
CA TRP A 62 8.77 -9.33 3.11
C TRP A 62 10.24 -9.68 3.37
N ARG A 63 11.12 -8.68 3.57
CA ARG A 63 12.54 -8.92 3.91
C ARG A 63 12.70 -9.65 5.23
N VAL A 64 11.94 -9.25 6.25
CA VAL A 64 11.97 -9.89 7.58
C VAL A 64 11.53 -11.35 7.47
N ILE A 65 10.40 -11.61 6.82
CA ILE A 65 9.86 -12.97 6.68
C ILE A 65 10.80 -13.84 5.85
N SER A 66 11.38 -13.29 4.76
CA SER A 66 12.37 -14.02 3.96
C SER A 66 13.60 -14.41 4.79
N SER A 67 14.06 -13.53 5.70
CA SER A 67 15.15 -13.86 6.62
C SER A 67 14.76 -14.93 7.65
N ILE A 68 13.52 -14.91 8.15
CA ILE A 68 12.99 -15.94 9.05
C ILE A 68 12.89 -17.28 8.33
N GLU A 69 12.36 -17.31 7.11
CA GLU A 69 12.26 -18.52 6.28
C GLU A 69 13.63 -19.17 6.08
N GLN A 70 14.65 -18.38 5.73
CA GLN A 70 16.03 -18.86 5.53
C GLN A 70 16.67 -19.42 6.81
N LYS A 71 16.37 -18.85 7.98
CA LYS A 71 16.95 -19.29 9.26
C LYS A 71 16.19 -20.46 9.90
N THR A 72 15.00 -20.78 9.39
CA THR A 72 14.14 -21.83 9.96
C THR A 72 14.48 -23.18 9.35
N GLU A 73 15.55 -23.82 9.83
CA GLU A 73 16.03 -25.10 9.28
C GLU A 73 15.57 -26.33 10.10
N ALA A 74 15.25 -26.14 11.38
CA ALA A 74 15.02 -27.26 12.31
C ALA A 74 13.62 -27.89 12.25
N SER A 75 12.66 -27.29 11.55
CA SER A 75 11.28 -27.79 11.49
C SER A 75 10.63 -27.51 10.14
N ALA A 76 10.41 -28.58 9.36
CA ALA A 76 9.75 -28.52 8.06
C ALA A 76 8.38 -27.81 8.11
N ARG A 77 7.61 -28.02 9.18
CA ARG A 77 6.31 -27.34 9.37
C ARG A 77 6.47 -25.83 9.56
N LYS A 78 7.43 -25.39 10.37
CA LYS A 78 7.68 -23.95 10.58
C LYS A 78 8.22 -23.29 9.31
N GLN A 79 9.07 -24.00 8.57
CA GLN A 79 9.60 -23.53 7.30
C GLN A 79 8.48 -23.35 6.26
N GLN A 80 7.58 -24.32 6.14
CA GLN A 80 6.42 -24.23 5.24
C GLN A 80 5.52 -23.03 5.60
N LEU A 81 5.22 -22.82 6.89
CA LEU A 81 4.42 -21.67 7.34
C LEU A 81 5.10 -20.32 7.02
N ALA A 82 6.42 -20.22 7.20
CA ALA A 82 7.17 -19.02 6.87
C ALA A 82 7.14 -18.74 5.36
N ARG A 83 7.29 -19.78 4.53
CA ARG A 83 7.22 -19.70 3.07
C ARG A 83 5.85 -19.24 2.57
N GLU A 84 4.77 -19.84 3.07
CA GLU A 84 3.39 -19.46 2.71
C GLU A 84 3.11 -18.00 3.07
N TYR A 85 3.57 -17.57 4.25
CA TYR A 85 3.39 -16.19 4.69
C TYR A 85 4.21 -15.20 3.85
N ARG A 86 5.45 -15.56 3.46
CA ARG A 86 6.26 -14.75 2.54
C ARG A 86 5.57 -14.59 1.19
N GLU A 87 5.05 -15.67 0.62
CA GLU A 87 4.35 -15.67 -0.67
C GLU A 87 3.08 -14.81 -0.63
N ARG A 88 2.35 -14.83 0.50
CA ARG A 88 1.22 -13.93 0.71
C ARG A 88 1.62 -12.46 0.67
N VAL A 89 2.64 -12.07 1.44
CA VAL A 89 3.12 -10.68 1.47
C VAL A 89 3.67 -10.26 0.09
N GLU A 90 4.32 -11.18 -0.63
CA GLU A 90 4.77 -10.94 -1.99
C GLU A 90 3.62 -10.67 -2.96
N LYS A 91 2.53 -11.44 -2.86
CA LYS A 91 1.32 -11.21 -3.65
C LYS A 91 0.72 -9.83 -3.36
N GLU A 92 0.53 -9.49 -2.09
CA GLU A 92 0.02 -8.18 -1.67
C GLU A 92 0.90 -7.04 -2.22
N LEU A 93 2.23 -7.17 -2.10
CA LEU A 93 3.19 -6.19 -2.63
C LEU A 93 3.05 -6.02 -4.15
N ARG A 94 2.95 -7.13 -4.90
CA ARG A 94 2.78 -7.09 -6.37
C ARG A 94 1.47 -6.42 -6.75
N GLU A 95 0.38 -6.73 -6.06
CA GLU A 95 -0.95 -6.14 -6.31
C GLU A 95 -0.91 -4.62 -6.11
N ILE A 96 -0.32 -4.14 -5.01
CA ILE A 96 -0.15 -2.71 -4.75
C ILE A 96 0.70 -2.04 -5.85
N CYS A 97 1.81 -2.67 -6.26
CA CYS A 97 2.63 -2.13 -7.35
C CYS A 97 1.87 -2.06 -8.68
N TYR A 98 1.09 -3.09 -9.02
CA TYR A 98 0.27 -3.08 -10.23
C TYR A 98 -0.83 -2.03 -10.19
N GLU A 99 -1.39 -1.75 -9.02
CA GLU A 99 -2.36 -0.68 -8.83
C GLU A 99 -1.75 0.68 -9.14
N VAL A 100 -0.57 0.99 -8.60
CA VAL A 100 0.14 2.25 -8.86
C VAL A 100 0.46 2.43 -10.35
N LEU A 101 0.90 1.36 -11.01
CA LEU A 101 1.22 1.39 -12.44
C LEU A 101 -0.01 1.58 -13.35
N ARG A 102 -1.23 1.42 -12.82
CA ARG A 102 -2.47 1.64 -13.57
C ARG A 102 -3.01 3.06 -13.46
N PHE A 103 -2.52 3.86 -12.50
CA PHE A 103 -2.91 5.26 -12.43
C PHE A 103 -2.47 5.97 -13.71
N LYS A 104 -3.44 6.58 -14.39
CA LYS A 104 -3.25 7.36 -15.62
C LYS A 104 -3.35 8.84 -15.31
#